data_AF-A0A3Q0RK69-F1
#
_entry.id   AF-A0A3Q0RK69-F1
#
_cell.length_a   1.000
_cell.length_b   1.000
_cell.length_c   1.000
_cell.angle_alpha   90.00
_cell.angle_beta   90.00
_cell.angle_gamma   90.00
#
_symmetry.space_group_name_H-M   'P 1'
#
loop_
_entity.id
_entity.type
_entity.pdbx_description
1 polymer ?
#
loop_
_entity_poly.entity_id
_entity_poly.type
_entity_poly.pdbx_seq_one_letter_code
_entity_poly.pdbx_strand_id
1 'polypeptide(L)'
;TIKNIWSKCNKNINGCLCIIVTLYKCRLEKVQNKSKLVDDVIQTNLPSTTSPYIYSWPKCQQNMSAANITNFNSLPGHIQDFLYYRHCRHFPMLLDIPDKCGGSNRSAEVFLLLVIKSSPGNYDRREVLRKTWAEERLHNGVWIRTLFISGTTGTGFEKERMNKLLEMEQHENNDILQWDFNDTFYNLTLKQILFLEWMERNCPHVHFILNGDDDVLANTDNMVEYLQHFKNNVGQKHLFTGYLLENTGPIRSPYSKYYVPVQVQESDSYPPYCSGGGFLLSGYTALIIYTVSHSIPLHPIDDAYFGLCLAEARLQPESHAGVKLSGLYLSSSKADGYDPCFYRGTLLVHRFLSAHMYLMWHQIHDPNLKCSSSD
;
A
#
# COMPACT_ATOMS: atom_id res chain seq x y z
N THR A 1 30.36 -44.27 17.77
CA THR A 1 30.68 -43.78 19.12
C THR A 1 29.53 -42.94 19.69
N ILE A 2 28.36 -43.56 19.87
CA ILE A 2 27.10 -42.96 20.39
C ILE A 2 26.56 -43.87 21.50
N LYS A 3 27.42 -44.25 22.45
CA LYS A 3 27.04 -45.05 23.63
C LYS A 3 27.59 -44.54 24.97
N ASN A 4 28.37 -43.46 24.98
CA ASN A 4 28.97 -42.92 26.21
C ASN A 4 28.42 -41.55 26.68
N ILE A 5 27.37 -41.02 26.05
CA ILE A 5 26.78 -39.73 26.45
C ILE A 5 25.61 -39.91 27.45
N TRP A 6 25.05 -41.11 27.55
CA TRP A 6 23.89 -41.37 28.42
C TRP A 6 24.21 -41.61 29.91
N SER A 7 25.48 -41.77 30.29
CA SER A 7 25.83 -42.09 31.70
C SER A 7 26.24 -40.89 32.57
N LYS A 8 26.17 -39.65 32.06
CA LYS A 8 26.55 -38.44 32.83
C LYS A 8 25.42 -37.43 33.08
N CYS A 9 24.20 -37.66 32.60
CA CYS A 9 23.05 -36.81 32.89
C CYS A 9 22.18 -37.35 34.04
N ASN A 10 22.80 -37.75 35.14
CA ASN A 10 22.05 -38.02 36.37
C ASN A 10 22.82 -37.52 37.60
N LYS A 11 22.70 -36.22 37.85
CA LYS A 11 22.71 -35.55 39.16
C LYS A 11 22.60 -34.03 38.94
N ASN A 12 21.58 -33.45 39.58
CA ASN A 12 21.31 -32.01 39.77
C ASN A 12 20.58 -31.27 38.62
N ILE A 13 19.27 -31.05 38.88
CA ILE A 13 18.41 -29.90 38.54
C ILE A 13 18.82 -29.11 37.29
N ASN A 14 18.21 -29.43 36.14
CA ASN A 14 17.77 -28.52 35.05
C ASN A 14 17.44 -29.30 33.75
N GLY A 15 16.34 -30.07 33.77
CA GLY A 15 15.91 -30.93 32.65
C GLY A 15 15.29 -30.20 31.45
N CYS A 16 14.79 -28.97 31.60
CA CYS A 16 14.14 -28.24 30.48
C CYS A 16 15.12 -27.47 29.58
N LEU A 17 16.26 -26.99 30.11
CA LEU A 17 17.22 -26.21 29.33
C LEU A 17 18.03 -27.08 28.34
N CYS A 18 18.26 -28.35 28.66
CA CYS A 18 19.05 -29.27 27.83
C CYS A 18 18.30 -29.73 26.55
N ILE A 19 16.97 -29.81 26.62
CA ILE A 19 16.13 -30.25 25.49
C ILE A 19 16.07 -29.15 24.41
N ILE A 20 15.99 -27.87 24.81
CA ILE A 20 15.93 -26.74 23.87
C ILE A 20 17.25 -26.58 23.10
N VAL A 21 18.41 -26.70 23.78
CA VAL A 21 19.73 -26.56 23.13
C VAL A 21 20.01 -27.71 22.15
N THR A 22 19.53 -28.92 22.46
CA THR A 22 19.74 -30.09 21.59
C THR A 22 18.85 -30.05 20.34
N LEU A 23 17.62 -29.55 20.46
CA LEU A 23 16.71 -29.35 19.32
C LEU A 23 17.18 -28.23 18.37
N TYR A 24 17.77 -27.15 18.91
CA TYR A 24 18.35 -26.08 18.09
C TYR A 24 19.60 -26.53 17.30
N LYS A 25 20.50 -27.32 17.91
CA LYS A 25 21.68 -27.86 17.20
C LYS A 25 21.32 -28.84 16.09
N CYS A 26 20.32 -29.69 16.32
CA CYS A 26 19.87 -30.67 15.33
C CYS A 26 19.13 -30.02 14.13
N ARG A 27 18.53 -28.83 14.33
CA ARG A 27 17.89 -28.05 13.25
C ARG A 27 18.92 -27.29 12.41
N LEU A 28 20.00 -26.78 13.01
CA LEU A 28 21.07 -26.08 12.30
C LEU A 28 21.92 -27.00 11.41
N GLU A 29 22.23 -28.22 11.85
CA GLU A 29 22.96 -29.20 11.03
C GLU A 29 22.13 -29.73 9.83
N LYS A 30 20.80 -29.80 9.96
CA LYS A 30 19.90 -30.17 8.83
C LYS A 30 19.73 -29.06 7.80
N VAL A 31 19.85 -27.78 8.18
CA VAL A 31 19.78 -26.64 7.24
C VAL A 31 21.08 -26.51 6.45
N GLN A 32 22.24 -26.75 7.07
CA GLN A 32 23.54 -26.72 6.38
C GLN A 32 23.77 -27.89 5.41
N ASN A 33 23.15 -29.05 5.63
CA ASN A 33 23.26 -30.18 4.69
C ASN A 33 22.23 -30.15 3.54
N LYS A 34 21.21 -29.28 3.58
CA LYS A 34 20.27 -29.09 2.47
C LYS A 34 20.74 -28.03 1.47
N SER A 35 21.62 -27.11 1.88
CA SER A 35 22.22 -26.10 0.99
C SER A 35 23.46 -26.59 0.23
N LYS A 36 23.95 -27.82 0.47
CA LYS A 36 25.19 -28.35 -0.15
C LYS A 36 24.96 -29.31 -1.32
N LEU A 37 23.71 -29.51 -1.73
CA LEU A 37 23.32 -30.47 -2.79
C LEU A 37 22.54 -29.83 -3.95
N VAL A 38 22.46 -28.50 -4.00
CA VAL A 38 21.74 -27.77 -5.07
C VAL A 38 22.70 -26.94 -5.95
N ASP A 39 24.00 -26.90 -5.63
CA ASP A 39 24.96 -25.99 -6.30
C ASP A 39 25.74 -26.61 -7.48
N ASP A 40 25.48 -27.86 -7.89
CA ASP A 40 26.31 -28.53 -8.93
C ASP A 40 25.62 -28.77 -10.29
N VAL A 41 24.42 -28.26 -10.54
CA VAL A 41 23.82 -28.32 -11.89
C VAL A 41 23.02 -27.04 -12.16
N ILE A 42 23.67 -26.04 -12.78
CA ILE A 42 23.18 -25.13 -13.84
C ILE A 42 24.33 -24.14 -14.10
N GLN A 43 25.30 -24.57 -14.93
CA GLN A 43 26.15 -23.64 -15.67
C GLN A 43 25.48 -23.39 -17.03
N THR A 44 24.63 -22.38 -17.10
CA THR A 44 24.29 -21.73 -18.38
C THR A 44 24.46 -20.24 -18.19
N ASN A 45 25.53 -19.71 -18.80
CA ASN A 45 25.85 -18.30 -18.86
C ASN A 45 24.70 -17.51 -19.50
N LEU A 46 23.95 -16.77 -18.69
CA LEU A 46 23.26 -15.55 -19.10
C LEU A 46 23.89 -14.39 -18.33
N PRO A 47 24.30 -13.29 -19.00
CA PRO A 47 24.86 -12.15 -18.29
C PRO A 47 23.76 -11.45 -17.48
N SER A 48 23.73 -11.72 -16.17
CA SER A 48 22.96 -10.96 -15.18
C SER A 48 23.58 -9.58 -15.03
N THR A 49 23.09 -8.63 -15.81
CA THR A 49 23.37 -7.19 -15.60
C THR A 49 22.39 -6.63 -14.58
N THR A 50 22.46 -7.11 -13.33
CA THR A 50 21.84 -6.42 -12.19
C THR A 50 22.88 -5.52 -11.55
N SER A 51 23.11 -4.36 -12.16
CA SER A 51 23.71 -3.24 -11.44
C SER A 51 22.59 -2.60 -10.61
N PRO A 52 22.68 -2.58 -9.27
CA PRO A 52 21.71 -1.84 -8.47
C PRO A 52 21.97 -0.36 -8.74
N TYR A 53 21.16 0.25 -9.61
CA TYR A 53 21.17 1.68 -9.82
C TYR A 53 20.67 2.34 -8.51
N ILE A 54 21.61 2.66 -7.62
CA ILE A 54 21.32 3.46 -6.42
C ILE A 54 21.11 4.90 -6.91
N TYR A 55 19.86 5.28 -7.13
CA TYR A 55 19.49 6.67 -7.41
C TYR A 55 19.78 7.52 -6.15
N SER A 56 20.92 8.18 -6.12
CA SER A 56 21.25 9.16 -5.08
C SER A 56 20.68 10.52 -5.45
N TRP A 57 19.46 10.79 -5.01
CA TRP A 57 18.89 12.12 -5.12
C TRP A 57 19.53 13.05 -4.07
N PRO A 58 19.91 14.29 -4.44
CA PRO A 58 20.33 15.27 -3.44
C PRO A 58 19.19 15.46 -2.45
N LYS A 59 19.53 15.61 -1.17
CA LYS A 59 18.53 15.87 -0.13
C LYS A 59 17.73 17.11 -0.53
N CYS A 60 16.42 16.95 -0.60
CA CYS A 60 15.45 18.03 -0.77
C CYS A 60 15.81 19.20 0.17
N GLN A 61 15.90 20.41 -0.39
CA GLN A 61 16.21 21.62 0.36
C GLN A 61 14.95 22.46 0.56
N GLN A 62 14.92 23.22 1.64
CA GLN A 62 13.80 24.12 1.94
C GLN A 62 13.74 25.26 0.91
N ASN A 63 12.58 25.48 0.26
CA ASN A 63 12.42 26.63 -0.64
C ASN A 63 12.00 27.87 0.16
N MET A 64 12.97 28.69 0.55
CA MET A 64 12.73 29.91 1.33
C MET A 64 11.82 30.93 0.64
N SER A 65 11.67 30.86 -0.69
CA SER A 65 10.74 31.74 -1.42
C SER A 65 9.28 31.52 -1.01
N ALA A 66 8.94 30.33 -0.48
CA ALA A 66 7.60 30.06 0.03
C ALA A 66 7.20 30.96 1.21
N ALA A 67 8.17 31.49 1.97
CA ALA A 67 7.91 32.43 3.06
C ALA A 67 7.35 33.78 2.57
N ASN A 68 7.50 34.10 1.28
CA ASN A 68 6.97 35.33 0.68
C ASN A 68 5.47 35.24 0.35
N ILE A 69 4.85 34.07 0.52
CA ILE A 69 3.42 33.89 0.32
C ILE A 69 2.64 34.78 1.30
N THR A 70 1.59 35.45 0.81
CA THR A 70 0.76 36.34 1.64
C THR A 70 0.20 35.60 2.86
N ASN A 71 0.37 36.19 4.04
CA ASN A 71 -0.06 35.64 5.33
C ASN A 71 0.60 34.28 5.70
N PHE A 72 1.75 33.94 5.13
CA PHE A 72 2.45 32.67 5.41
C PHE A 72 2.63 32.37 6.92
N ASN A 73 3.08 33.36 7.69
CA ASN A 73 3.34 33.22 9.13
C ASN A 73 2.06 32.94 9.96
N SER A 74 0.88 33.17 9.40
CA SER A 74 -0.40 32.85 10.07
C SER A 74 -0.85 31.40 9.85
N LEU A 75 -0.22 30.68 8.92
CA LEU A 75 -0.58 29.31 8.59
C LEU A 75 -0.11 28.34 9.69
N PRO A 76 -0.83 27.23 9.94
CA PRO A 76 -0.35 26.18 10.83
C PRO A 76 1.02 25.64 10.40
N GLY A 77 1.86 25.24 11.36
CA GLY A 77 3.24 24.80 11.07
C GLY A 77 3.34 23.66 10.04
N HIS A 78 2.41 22.71 10.03
CA HIS A 78 2.38 21.64 9.04
C HIS A 78 2.07 22.13 7.61
N ILE A 79 1.30 23.21 7.46
CA ILE A 79 1.05 23.84 6.16
C ILE A 79 2.29 24.63 5.71
N GLN A 80 2.95 25.33 6.63
CA GLN A 80 4.20 26.03 6.32
C GLN A 80 5.26 25.04 5.82
N ASP A 81 5.43 23.92 6.53
CA ASP A 81 6.32 22.82 6.15
C ASP A 81 5.96 22.26 4.75
N PHE A 82 4.68 21.97 4.53
CA PHE A 82 4.19 21.53 3.22
C PHE A 82 4.55 22.52 2.11
N LEU A 83 4.30 23.82 2.29
CA LEU A 83 4.61 24.85 1.29
C LEU A 83 6.12 24.99 1.02
N TYR A 84 6.96 24.88 2.06
CA TYR A 84 8.40 24.92 1.92
C TYR A 84 8.94 23.77 1.05
N TYR A 85 8.35 22.58 1.18
CA TYR A 85 8.84 21.35 0.55
C TYR A 85 7.96 20.83 -0.60
N ARG A 86 6.89 21.55 -0.96
CA ARG A 86 5.93 21.19 -2.03
C ARG A 86 6.57 20.84 -3.38
N HIS A 87 7.75 21.39 -3.64
CA HIS A 87 8.51 21.20 -4.87
C HIS A 87 9.33 19.89 -4.90
N CYS A 88 9.54 19.26 -3.74
CA CYS A 88 10.36 18.07 -3.62
C CYS A 88 9.56 16.81 -3.98
N ARG A 89 10.02 16.12 -5.01
CA ARG A 89 9.36 14.91 -5.54
C ARG A 89 10.20 13.65 -5.44
N HIS A 90 11.49 13.79 -5.14
CA HIS A 90 12.43 12.67 -5.13
C HIS A 90 13.01 12.51 -3.72
N PHE A 91 13.01 11.27 -3.25
CA PHE A 91 13.56 10.89 -1.94
C PHE A 91 14.34 9.58 -2.09
N PRO A 92 15.43 9.38 -1.31
CA PRO A 92 16.14 8.12 -1.31
C PRO A 92 15.22 6.95 -0.96
N MET A 93 15.34 5.83 -1.68
CA MET A 93 14.70 4.58 -1.31
C MET A 93 15.50 3.90 -0.20
N LEU A 94 14.81 3.47 0.84
CA LEU A 94 15.36 2.69 1.95
C LEU A 94 15.14 1.19 1.73
N LEU A 95 13.97 0.82 1.19
CA LEU A 95 13.59 -0.55 0.85
C LEU A 95 13.01 -0.56 -0.57
N ASP A 96 13.51 -1.47 -1.41
CA ASP A 96 13.15 -1.61 -2.82
C ASP A 96 12.90 -3.09 -3.19
N ILE A 97 12.06 -3.32 -4.20
CA ILE A 97 11.64 -4.66 -4.68
C ILE A 97 11.47 -4.65 -6.21
N PRO A 98 12.54 -4.38 -6.99
CA PRO A 98 12.42 -4.16 -8.43
C PRO A 98 11.78 -5.34 -9.18
N ASP A 99 11.91 -6.56 -8.64
CA ASP A 99 11.39 -7.78 -9.23
C ASP A 99 9.95 -8.14 -8.81
N LYS A 100 9.23 -7.29 -8.04
CA LYS A 100 7.87 -7.63 -7.57
C LYS A 100 6.90 -7.97 -8.72
N CYS A 101 7.00 -7.25 -9.83
CA CYS A 101 6.21 -7.51 -11.04
C CYS A 101 6.92 -8.43 -12.04
N GLY A 102 7.98 -9.15 -11.61
CA GLY A 102 8.84 -9.94 -12.49
C GLY A 102 9.74 -9.09 -13.40
N GLY A 103 9.89 -7.79 -13.09
CA GLY A 103 10.55 -6.76 -13.89
C GLY A 103 9.64 -6.16 -14.98
N SER A 104 10.17 -5.16 -15.70
CA SER A 104 9.40 -4.43 -16.73
C SER A 104 8.77 -5.34 -17.79
N ASN A 105 9.48 -6.39 -18.21
CA ASN A 105 9.06 -7.32 -19.25
C ASN A 105 7.94 -8.29 -18.83
N ARG A 106 7.79 -8.57 -17.53
CA ARG A 106 6.76 -9.50 -17.00
C ARG A 106 5.67 -8.79 -16.22
N SER A 107 5.71 -7.47 -16.15
CA SER A 107 4.71 -6.69 -15.41
C SER A 107 3.27 -6.88 -15.91
N ALA A 108 3.07 -7.30 -17.16
CA ALA A 108 1.77 -7.70 -17.71
C ALA A 108 1.21 -9.02 -17.14
N GLU A 109 2.03 -9.81 -16.44
CA GLU A 109 1.55 -10.99 -15.71
C GLU A 109 0.79 -10.60 -14.44
N VAL A 110 1.00 -9.37 -13.93
CA VAL A 110 0.29 -8.83 -12.77
C VAL A 110 -1.02 -8.21 -13.24
N PHE A 111 -2.13 -8.87 -12.95
CA PHE A 111 -3.45 -8.38 -13.31
C PHE A 111 -3.93 -7.29 -12.34
N LEU A 112 -3.80 -7.54 -11.03
CA LEU A 112 -4.18 -6.57 -10.00
C LEU A 112 -3.03 -6.39 -9.02
N LEU A 113 -2.48 -5.18 -8.97
CA LEU A 113 -1.50 -4.78 -7.97
C LEU A 113 -2.19 -4.00 -6.85
N LEU A 114 -2.15 -4.53 -5.65
CA LEU A 114 -2.66 -3.88 -4.44
C LEU A 114 -1.56 -2.97 -3.90
N VAL A 115 -1.80 -1.67 -3.93
CA VAL A 115 -0.88 -0.63 -3.49
C VAL A 115 -1.46 0.03 -2.25
N ILE A 116 -0.97 -0.39 -1.09
CA ILE A 116 -1.57 -0.08 0.19
C ILE A 116 -0.73 0.94 0.94
N LYS A 117 -1.32 2.11 1.19
CA LYS A 117 -0.74 3.16 2.02
C LYS A 117 -0.71 2.70 3.46
N SER A 118 0.49 2.51 4.01
CA SER A 118 0.67 2.12 5.41
C SER A 118 1.76 2.95 6.07
N SER A 119 1.62 3.20 7.37
CA SER A 119 2.66 3.88 8.17
C SER A 119 3.62 2.86 8.77
N PRO A 120 4.88 3.24 9.09
CA PRO A 120 5.86 2.29 9.62
C PRO A 120 5.36 1.46 10.82
N GLY A 121 4.68 2.12 11.77
CA GLY A 121 4.18 1.46 12.98
C GLY A 121 3.03 0.45 12.78
N ASN A 122 2.40 0.40 11.61
CA ASN A 122 1.19 -0.40 11.36
C ASN A 122 1.50 -1.86 10.96
N TYR A 123 2.45 -2.50 11.65
CA TYR A 123 2.82 -3.90 11.40
C TYR A 123 1.61 -4.85 11.52
N ASP A 124 0.79 -4.65 12.56
CA ASP A 124 -0.39 -5.49 12.83
C ASP A 124 -1.42 -5.42 11.69
N ARG A 125 -1.63 -4.22 11.12
CA ARG A 125 -2.53 -4.02 9.98
C ARG A 125 -2.01 -4.78 8.77
N ARG A 126 -0.74 -4.55 8.38
CA ARG A 126 -0.13 -5.24 7.23
C ARG A 126 -0.18 -6.76 7.38
N GLU A 127 0.09 -7.28 8.58
CA GLU A 127 0.05 -8.71 8.86
C GLU A 127 -1.37 -9.31 8.72
N VAL A 128 -2.41 -8.61 9.18
CA VAL A 128 -3.79 -9.03 8.94
C VAL A 128 -4.12 -9.00 7.46
N LEU A 129 -3.68 -7.96 6.74
CA LEU A 129 -3.92 -7.82 5.31
C LEU A 129 -3.32 -8.97 4.50
N ARG A 130 -2.08 -9.37 4.79
CA ARG A 130 -1.42 -10.53 4.16
C ARG A 130 -2.18 -11.85 4.37
N LYS A 131 -2.83 -12.01 5.53
CA LYS A 131 -3.63 -13.20 5.88
C LYS A 131 -5.07 -13.16 5.38
N THR A 132 -5.46 -12.06 4.74
CA THR A 132 -6.83 -11.83 4.30
C THR A 132 -6.83 -11.38 2.85
N TRP A 133 -7.38 -10.20 2.56
CA TRP A 133 -7.65 -9.79 1.19
C TRP A 133 -6.41 -9.39 0.39
N ALA A 134 -5.30 -9.08 1.05
CA ALA A 134 -4.03 -8.71 0.42
C ALA A 134 -3.08 -9.91 0.26
N GLU A 135 -3.57 -11.13 0.45
CA GLU A 135 -2.83 -12.35 0.12
C GLU A 135 -2.49 -12.36 -1.39
N GLU A 136 -1.20 -12.52 -1.70
CA GLU A 136 -0.78 -12.73 -3.08
C GLU A 136 -1.20 -14.12 -3.56
N ARG A 137 -2.06 -14.17 -4.58
CA ARG A 137 -2.62 -15.44 -5.07
C ARG A 137 -3.06 -15.35 -6.52
N LEU A 138 -3.30 -16.52 -7.10
CA LEU A 138 -4.03 -16.66 -8.35
C LEU A 138 -5.53 -16.76 -8.03
N HIS A 139 -6.34 -15.88 -8.60
CA HIS A 139 -7.80 -15.90 -8.46
C HIS A 139 -8.43 -15.75 -9.83
N ASN A 140 -9.40 -16.61 -10.19
CA ASN A 140 -10.04 -16.63 -11.52
C ASN A 140 -9.04 -16.53 -12.70
N GLY A 141 -7.92 -17.26 -12.59
CA GLY A 141 -6.89 -17.37 -13.63
C GLY A 141 -5.95 -16.16 -13.76
N VAL A 142 -6.03 -15.17 -12.86
CA VAL A 142 -5.20 -13.96 -12.89
C VAL A 142 -4.46 -13.72 -11.58
N TRP A 143 -3.28 -13.08 -11.65
CA TRP A 143 -2.43 -12.84 -10.48
C TRP A 143 -2.79 -11.54 -9.76
N ILE A 144 -2.90 -11.66 -8.43
CA ILE A 144 -2.98 -10.55 -7.48
C ILE A 144 -1.63 -10.45 -6.76
N ARG A 145 -1.04 -9.25 -6.73
CA ARG A 145 0.22 -8.95 -6.03
C ARG A 145 0.03 -7.80 -5.06
N THR A 146 0.84 -7.73 -4.02
CA THR A 146 0.70 -6.72 -2.96
C THR A 146 1.98 -5.95 -2.73
N LEU A 147 1.82 -4.63 -2.54
CA LEU A 147 2.86 -3.70 -2.12
C LEU A 147 2.31 -2.79 -1.03
N PHE A 148 3.03 -2.71 0.08
CA PHE A 148 2.86 -1.67 1.09
C PHE A 148 3.81 -0.52 0.79
N ILE A 149 3.29 0.69 0.71
CA ILE A 149 4.08 1.90 0.48
C ILE A 149 4.18 2.72 1.78
N SER A 150 5.40 3.07 2.17
CA SER A 150 5.70 3.72 3.45
C SER A 150 6.75 4.82 3.31
N GLY A 151 6.66 5.83 4.18
CA GLY A 151 7.77 6.73 4.46
C GLY A 151 8.54 6.30 5.71
N THR A 152 9.10 7.28 6.41
CA THR A 152 9.73 7.15 7.73
C THR A 152 8.91 7.88 8.78
N THR A 153 9.09 7.55 10.06
CA THR A 153 8.42 8.25 11.17
C THR A 153 9.35 8.41 12.36
N GLY A 154 9.06 9.35 13.24
CA GLY A 154 9.89 9.66 14.40
C GLY A 154 11.17 10.41 14.06
N THR A 155 12.02 10.63 15.07
CA THR A 155 13.32 11.31 14.93
C THR A 155 14.41 10.56 15.70
N GLY A 156 15.68 10.78 15.33
CA GLY A 156 16.83 10.16 16.00
C GLY A 156 16.68 8.64 16.14
N PHE A 157 16.81 8.15 17.38
CA PHE A 157 16.70 6.72 17.70
C PHE A 157 15.33 6.10 17.43
N GLU A 158 14.24 6.88 17.43
CA GLU A 158 12.91 6.34 17.10
C GLU A 158 12.82 6.02 15.62
N LYS A 159 13.30 6.93 14.76
CA LYS A 159 13.36 6.72 13.31
C LYS A 159 14.21 5.51 12.96
N GLU A 160 15.38 5.38 13.60
CA GLU A 160 16.25 4.22 13.42
C GLU A 160 15.55 2.91 13.80
N ARG A 161 14.86 2.87 14.96
CA ARG A 161 14.10 1.69 15.40
C ARG A 161 12.98 1.32 14.44
N MET A 162 12.22 2.29 13.96
CA MET A 162 11.12 2.05 13.02
C MET A 162 11.62 1.57 11.66
N ASN A 163 12.68 2.18 11.13
CA ASN A 163 13.29 1.72 9.89
C ASN A 163 13.84 0.29 10.03
N LYS A 164 14.46 -0.04 11.18
CA LYS A 164 14.97 -1.39 11.42
C LYS A 164 13.85 -2.43 11.52
N LEU A 165 12.70 -2.06 12.12
CA LEU A 165 11.52 -2.93 12.18
C LEU A 165 10.99 -3.23 10.76
N LEU A 166 10.88 -2.22 9.90
CA LEU A 166 10.44 -2.40 8.51
C LEU A 166 11.43 -3.24 7.70
N GLU A 167 12.74 -3.04 7.90
CA GLU A 167 13.77 -3.86 7.26
C GLU A 167 13.64 -5.34 7.63
N MET A 168 13.36 -5.64 8.91
CA MET A 168 13.11 -7.01 9.37
C MET A 168 11.84 -7.60 8.76
N GLU A 169 10.74 -6.85 8.76
CA GLU A 169 9.48 -7.27 8.12
C GLU A 169 9.66 -7.51 6.61
N GLN A 170 10.43 -6.64 5.95
CA GLN A 170 10.74 -6.73 4.52
C GLN A 170 11.56 -7.99 4.21
N HIS A 171 12.50 -8.37 5.06
CA HIS A 171 13.26 -9.62 4.89
C HIS A 171 12.36 -10.87 4.93
N GLU A 172 11.25 -10.81 5.68
CA GLU A 172 10.32 -11.93 5.80
C GLU A 172 9.27 -11.95 4.68
N ASN A 173 8.75 -10.79 4.29
CA ASN A 173 7.56 -10.69 3.43
C ASN A 173 7.84 -10.17 2.01
N ASN A 174 8.94 -9.44 1.81
CA ASN A 174 9.37 -8.88 0.53
C ASN A 174 8.25 -8.13 -0.22
N ASP A 175 7.55 -7.23 0.46
CA ASP A 175 6.37 -6.52 -0.04
C ASP A 175 6.26 -5.04 0.40
N ILE A 176 7.33 -4.44 0.94
CA ILE A 176 7.39 -3.05 1.38
C ILE A 176 8.29 -2.23 0.46
N LEU A 177 7.76 -1.13 -0.06
CA LEU A 177 8.54 -0.03 -0.63
C LEU A 177 8.62 1.10 0.39
N GLN A 178 9.83 1.57 0.66
CA GLN A 178 10.06 2.62 1.65
C GLN A 178 10.96 3.73 1.11
N TRP A 179 10.55 4.98 1.32
CA TRP A 179 11.34 6.17 0.98
C TRP A 179 11.64 7.02 2.21
N ASP A 180 12.76 7.75 2.17
CA ASP A 180 13.25 8.59 3.27
C ASP A 180 12.56 9.97 3.36
N PHE A 181 11.23 9.99 3.41
CA PHE A 181 10.43 11.19 3.72
C PHE A 181 9.64 10.99 5.02
N ASN A 182 9.20 12.08 5.65
CA ASN A 182 8.37 11.98 6.85
C ASN A 182 6.93 11.60 6.49
N ASP A 183 6.48 10.44 6.94
CA ASP A 183 5.19 9.85 6.62
C ASP A 183 4.08 10.52 7.42
N THR A 184 3.47 11.53 6.81
CA THR A 184 2.38 12.31 7.38
C THR A 184 1.20 12.36 6.44
N PHE A 185 0.02 12.71 6.97
CA PHE A 185 -1.19 12.88 6.17
C PHE A 185 -0.98 13.85 4.98
N TYR A 186 -0.29 14.97 5.20
CA TYR A 186 -0.02 15.99 4.17
C TYR A 186 1.01 15.55 3.12
N ASN A 187 1.74 14.45 3.37
CA ASN A 187 2.71 13.85 2.46
C ASN A 187 2.17 12.58 1.76
N LEU A 188 0.88 12.25 1.92
CA LEU A 188 0.29 11.11 1.21
C LEU A 188 0.41 11.28 -0.31
N THR A 189 0.22 12.48 -0.84
CA THR A 189 0.40 12.75 -2.28
C THR A 189 1.82 12.47 -2.74
N LEU A 190 2.82 12.87 -1.95
CA LEU A 190 4.22 12.56 -2.23
C LEU A 190 4.46 11.04 -2.24
N LYS A 191 3.93 10.32 -1.24
CA LYS A 191 4.01 8.85 -1.16
C LYS A 191 3.48 8.19 -2.43
N GLN A 192 2.34 8.67 -2.94
CA GLN A 192 1.71 8.15 -4.14
C GLN A 192 2.53 8.45 -5.41
N ILE A 193 3.10 9.67 -5.51
CA ILE A 193 3.95 10.03 -6.66
C ILE A 193 5.25 9.22 -6.69
N LEU A 194 5.88 9.00 -5.54
CA LEU A 194 7.07 8.14 -5.42
C LEU A 194 6.76 6.70 -5.84
N PHE A 195 5.58 6.19 -5.47
CA PHE A 195 5.11 4.89 -5.95
C PHE A 195 4.94 4.88 -7.48
N LEU A 196 4.32 5.91 -8.06
CA LEU A 196 4.10 5.98 -9.50
C LEU A 196 5.44 6.07 -10.28
N GLU A 197 6.44 6.81 -9.77
CA GLU A 197 7.81 6.82 -10.31
C GLU A 197 8.46 5.43 -10.28
N TRP A 198 8.25 4.69 -9.18
CA TRP A 198 8.74 3.33 -9.05
C TRP A 198 8.02 2.37 -10.01
N MET A 199 6.70 2.52 -10.14
CA MET A 199 5.85 1.72 -11.02
C MET A 199 6.24 1.89 -12.50
N GLU A 200 6.49 3.12 -12.95
CA GLU A 200 6.91 3.38 -14.34
C GLU A 200 8.13 2.53 -14.73
N ARG A 201 9.07 2.33 -13.80
CA ARG A 201 10.30 1.58 -14.03
C ARG A 201 10.13 0.08 -13.87
N ASN A 202 9.41 -0.36 -12.83
CA ASN A 202 9.39 -1.76 -12.39
C ASN A 202 8.11 -2.52 -12.77
N CYS A 203 6.99 -1.81 -12.92
CA CYS A 203 5.67 -2.38 -13.21
C CYS A 203 4.90 -1.64 -14.34
N PRO A 204 5.53 -1.23 -15.47
CA PRO A 204 4.88 -0.37 -16.47
C PRO A 204 3.67 -0.99 -17.16
N HIS A 205 3.57 -2.33 -17.22
CA HIS A 205 2.51 -3.02 -17.96
C HIS A 205 1.48 -3.73 -17.05
N VAL A 206 1.46 -3.43 -15.74
CA VAL A 206 0.42 -3.94 -14.83
C VAL A 206 -0.97 -3.55 -15.36
N HIS A 207 -1.94 -4.47 -15.29
CA HIS A 207 -3.26 -4.17 -15.87
C HIS A 207 -4.05 -3.19 -14.99
N PHE A 208 -4.21 -3.52 -13.71
CA PHE A 208 -5.01 -2.74 -12.78
C PHE A 208 -4.31 -2.60 -11.43
N ILE A 209 -4.67 -1.53 -10.74
CA ILE A 209 -4.16 -1.19 -9.44
C ILE A 209 -5.36 -0.96 -8.52
N LEU A 210 -5.29 -1.50 -7.31
CA LEU A 210 -6.05 -0.99 -6.18
C LEU A 210 -5.14 -0.03 -5.42
N ASN A 211 -5.53 1.23 -5.32
CA ASN A 211 -4.94 2.14 -4.37
C ASN A 211 -5.85 2.21 -3.14
N GLY A 212 -5.31 1.96 -1.94
CA GLY A 212 -6.13 1.91 -0.73
C GLY A 212 -5.36 2.18 0.55
N ASP A 213 -6.10 2.44 1.62
CA ASP A 213 -5.56 2.58 2.98
C ASP A 213 -5.46 1.22 3.68
N ASP A 214 -4.66 1.12 4.74
CA ASP A 214 -4.46 -0.12 5.49
C ASP A 214 -5.57 -0.44 6.52
N ASP A 215 -6.66 0.33 6.55
CA ASP A 215 -7.84 0.14 7.40
C ASP A 215 -9.15 -0.04 6.62
N VAL A 216 -9.08 -0.62 5.42
CA VAL A 216 -10.26 -0.96 4.62
C VAL A 216 -10.46 -2.46 4.50
N LEU A 217 -11.72 -2.87 4.34
CA LEU A 217 -12.05 -4.20 3.86
C LEU A 217 -12.19 -4.15 2.33
N ALA A 218 -11.25 -4.76 1.61
CA ALA A 218 -11.30 -4.87 0.16
C ALA A 218 -11.66 -6.30 -0.25
N ASN A 219 -12.76 -6.50 -0.98
CA ASN A 219 -13.08 -7.80 -1.54
C ASN A 219 -12.37 -7.96 -2.89
N THR A 220 -11.13 -8.47 -2.84
CA THR A 220 -10.28 -8.59 -4.03
C THR A 220 -10.79 -9.65 -5.03
N ASP A 221 -11.61 -10.60 -4.59
CA ASP A 221 -12.31 -11.55 -5.47
C ASP A 221 -13.34 -10.79 -6.35
N ASN A 222 -14.22 -10.02 -5.71
CA ASN A 222 -15.21 -9.20 -6.43
C ASN A 222 -14.54 -8.15 -7.34
N MET A 223 -13.39 -7.59 -6.94
CA MET A 223 -12.64 -6.66 -7.78
C MET A 223 -12.11 -7.34 -9.04
N VAL A 224 -11.57 -8.56 -8.93
CA VAL A 224 -11.11 -9.31 -10.11
C VAL A 224 -12.29 -9.60 -11.03
N GLU A 225 -13.41 -10.07 -10.50
CA GLU A 225 -14.62 -10.31 -11.30
C GLU A 225 -15.06 -9.03 -12.02
N TYR A 226 -15.20 -7.92 -11.31
CA TYR A 226 -15.56 -6.62 -11.89
C TYR A 226 -14.61 -6.21 -13.02
N LEU A 227 -13.29 -6.29 -12.80
CA LEU A 227 -12.28 -5.88 -13.78
C LEU A 227 -12.25 -6.79 -15.02
N GLN A 228 -12.52 -8.09 -14.87
CA GLN A 228 -12.61 -9.04 -15.99
C GLN A 228 -13.83 -8.79 -16.90
N HIS A 229 -14.86 -8.06 -16.44
CA HIS A 229 -16.00 -7.69 -17.29
C HIS A 229 -15.61 -6.72 -18.40
N PHE A 230 -14.55 -5.94 -18.23
CA PHE A 230 -14.00 -5.06 -19.27
C PHE A 230 -13.19 -5.86 -20.30
N LYS A 231 -13.84 -6.83 -20.95
CA LYS A 231 -13.23 -7.70 -21.98
C LYS A 231 -12.51 -6.84 -23.03
N ASN A 232 -11.23 -7.14 -23.27
CA ASN A 232 -10.28 -6.40 -24.11
C ASN A 232 -9.66 -5.12 -23.50
N ASN A 233 -9.94 -4.77 -22.24
CA ASN A 233 -9.17 -3.75 -21.52
C ASN A 233 -8.09 -4.44 -20.67
N VAL A 234 -6.92 -4.64 -21.27
CA VAL A 234 -5.72 -5.21 -20.62
C VAL A 234 -5.01 -4.13 -19.78
N GLY A 235 -5.79 -3.28 -19.09
CA GLY A 235 -5.27 -2.11 -18.38
C GLY A 235 -4.75 -0.96 -19.28
N GLN A 236 -5.03 -1.02 -20.58
CA GLN A 236 -4.50 -0.08 -21.58
C GLN A 236 -5.45 1.08 -21.91
N LYS A 237 -6.65 1.09 -21.34
CA LYS A 237 -7.62 2.18 -21.48
C LYS A 237 -7.95 2.75 -20.12
N HIS A 238 -8.36 4.02 -20.13
CA HIS A 238 -8.76 4.72 -18.93
C HIS A 238 -9.79 3.93 -18.13
N LEU A 239 -9.44 3.67 -16.87
CA LEU A 239 -10.33 3.26 -15.80
C LEU A 239 -9.83 3.97 -14.54
N PHE A 240 -10.75 4.62 -13.84
CA PHE A 240 -10.52 5.19 -12.51
C PHE A 240 -11.86 5.19 -11.80
N THR A 241 -12.05 4.31 -10.82
CA THR A 241 -13.36 4.13 -10.19
C THR A 241 -13.28 3.89 -8.70
N GLY A 242 -14.24 4.44 -7.98
CA GLY A 242 -14.30 4.41 -6.52
C GLY A 242 -15.56 5.09 -6.02
N TYR A 243 -15.53 5.59 -4.79
CA TYR A 243 -16.61 6.45 -4.31
C TYR A 243 -16.38 7.88 -4.81
N LEU A 244 -17.17 8.28 -5.80
CA LEU A 244 -17.05 9.59 -6.45
C LEU A 244 -17.54 10.72 -5.53
N LEU A 245 -16.70 11.74 -5.36
CA LEU A 245 -17.00 12.99 -4.69
C LEU A 245 -17.11 14.10 -5.73
N GLU A 246 -18.28 14.73 -5.80
CA GLU A 246 -18.60 15.83 -6.71
C GLU A 246 -19.05 17.04 -5.91
N ASN A 247 -18.88 18.24 -6.49
CA ASN A 247 -19.29 19.50 -5.87
C ASN A 247 -18.67 19.71 -4.48
N THR A 248 -17.45 19.22 -4.28
CA THR A 248 -16.67 19.37 -3.05
C THR A 248 -15.57 20.42 -3.24
N GLY A 249 -14.97 20.86 -2.15
CA GLY A 249 -13.93 21.87 -2.16
C GLY A 249 -13.04 21.85 -0.91
N PRO A 250 -12.01 22.72 -0.88
CA PRO A 250 -11.11 22.86 0.27
C PRO A 250 -11.84 23.16 1.57
N ILE A 251 -11.55 22.42 2.65
CA ILE A 251 -12.03 22.80 3.98
C ILE A 251 -11.16 23.94 4.51
N ARG A 252 -11.76 25.10 4.75
CA ARG A 252 -11.06 26.32 5.23
C ARG A 252 -10.93 26.42 6.75
N SER A 253 -11.41 25.43 7.51
CA SER A 253 -11.28 25.41 8.96
C SER A 253 -9.91 24.85 9.39
N PRO A 254 -9.05 25.61 10.08
CA PRO A 254 -7.70 25.17 10.48
C PRO A 254 -7.69 24.03 11.51
N TYR A 255 -8.85 23.72 12.11
CA TYR A 255 -9.03 22.61 13.05
C TYR A 255 -9.36 21.28 12.35
N SER A 256 -9.65 21.32 11.05
CA SER A 256 -9.93 20.11 10.26
C SER A 256 -8.64 19.39 9.90
N LYS A 257 -8.66 18.05 9.96
CA LYS A 257 -7.60 17.20 9.38
C LYS A 257 -7.41 17.49 7.88
N TYR A 258 -8.47 17.89 7.19
CA TYR A 258 -8.50 18.17 5.76
C TYR A 258 -8.37 19.67 5.45
N TYR A 259 -7.76 20.45 6.36
CA TYR A 259 -7.60 21.89 6.17
C TYR A 259 -6.73 22.20 4.95
N VAL A 260 -7.24 23.04 4.05
CA VAL A 260 -6.51 23.54 2.88
C VAL A 260 -6.74 25.04 2.77
N PRO A 261 -5.71 25.87 3.02
CA PRO A 261 -5.83 27.32 2.95
C PRO A 261 -5.84 27.83 1.50
N VAL A 262 -6.27 29.08 1.32
CA VAL A 262 -6.30 29.75 0.00
C VAL A 262 -4.91 29.83 -0.65
N GLN A 263 -3.86 29.92 0.16
CA GLN A 263 -2.45 29.91 -0.28
C GLN A 263 -2.02 28.60 -0.96
N VAL A 264 -2.72 27.50 -0.69
CA VAL A 264 -2.46 26.20 -1.32
C VAL A 264 -3.36 26.00 -2.53
N GLN A 265 -4.64 26.34 -2.39
CA GLN A 265 -5.67 26.22 -3.41
C GLN A 265 -6.62 27.42 -3.31
N GLU A 266 -6.54 28.34 -4.27
CA GLU A 266 -7.36 29.55 -4.29
C GLU A 266 -8.83 29.25 -4.60
N SER A 267 -9.09 28.35 -5.56
CA SER A 267 -10.45 27.90 -5.89
C SER A 267 -11.14 27.26 -4.68
N ASP A 268 -12.43 27.53 -4.52
CA ASP A 268 -13.28 26.88 -3.51
C ASP A 268 -13.90 25.56 -4.00
N SER A 269 -13.49 25.06 -5.17
CA SER A 269 -13.94 23.78 -5.71
C SER A 269 -12.78 22.88 -6.13
N TYR A 270 -12.97 21.58 -5.96
CA TYR A 270 -12.15 20.54 -6.57
C TYR A 270 -12.84 19.99 -7.83
N PRO A 271 -12.08 19.52 -8.84
CA PRO A 271 -12.64 18.64 -9.86
C PRO A 271 -13.14 17.34 -9.21
N PRO A 272 -14.04 16.57 -9.87
CA PRO A 272 -14.47 15.28 -9.36
C PRO A 272 -13.28 14.34 -9.06
N TYR A 273 -13.35 13.63 -7.94
CA TYR A 273 -12.32 12.68 -7.51
C TYR A 273 -12.92 11.53 -6.70
N CYS A 274 -12.23 10.38 -6.61
CA CYS A 274 -12.67 9.29 -5.72
C CYS A 274 -12.05 9.45 -4.34
N SER A 275 -12.82 9.18 -3.28
CA SER A 275 -12.33 9.25 -1.90
C SER A 275 -11.24 8.23 -1.55
N GLY A 276 -10.40 8.57 -0.57
CA GLY A 276 -9.14 7.87 -0.29
C GLY A 276 -9.15 6.57 0.47
N GLY A 277 -10.31 6.10 0.93
CA GLY A 277 -10.42 4.73 1.45
C GLY A 277 -9.98 3.71 0.40
N GLY A 278 -10.24 3.99 -0.87
CA GLY A 278 -9.58 3.34 -1.98
C GLY A 278 -10.34 3.44 -3.30
N PHE A 279 -9.62 3.21 -4.38
CA PHE A 279 -10.13 3.25 -5.75
C PHE A 279 -9.33 2.32 -6.65
N LEU A 280 -9.98 1.83 -7.70
CA LEU A 280 -9.38 1.03 -8.75
C LEU A 280 -8.97 1.94 -9.91
N LEU A 281 -7.81 1.69 -10.50
CA LEU A 281 -7.35 2.36 -11.70
C LEU A 281 -6.63 1.41 -12.64
N SER A 282 -6.69 1.67 -13.94
CA SER A 282 -5.85 0.96 -14.91
C SER A 282 -4.38 1.40 -14.82
N GLY A 283 -3.47 0.52 -15.23
CA GLY A 283 -2.05 0.86 -15.38
C GLY A 283 -1.83 2.05 -16.32
N TYR A 284 -2.60 2.11 -17.43
CA TYR A 284 -2.63 3.27 -18.32
C TYR A 284 -2.96 4.57 -17.57
N THR A 285 -4.04 4.60 -16.80
CA THR A 285 -4.43 5.81 -16.04
C THR A 285 -3.34 6.20 -15.05
N ALA A 286 -2.72 5.24 -14.36
CA ALA A 286 -1.66 5.50 -13.40
C ALA A 286 -0.44 6.18 -14.05
N LEU A 287 -0.01 5.71 -15.22
CA LEU A 287 1.09 6.33 -15.99
C LEU A 287 0.74 7.73 -16.50
N ILE A 288 -0.52 7.95 -16.93
CA ILE A 288 -0.98 9.30 -17.31
C ILE A 288 -0.95 10.23 -16.09
N ILE A 289 -1.48 9.80 -14.94
CA ILE A 289 -1.43 10.58 -13.70
C ILE A 289 0.02 10.93 -13.35
N TYR A 290 0.94 9.96 -13.42
CA TYR A 290 2.36 10.22 -13.18
C TYR A 290 2.92 11.27 -14.14
N THR A 291 2.65 11.13 -15.43
CA THR A 291 3.11 12.06 -16.47
C THR A 291 2.64 13.48 -16.18
N VAL A 292 1.34 13.70 -15.96
CA VAL A 292 0.80 15.05 -15.70
C VAL A 292 1.22 15.60 -14.34
N SER A 293 1.53 14.72 -13.38
CA SER A 293 1.92 15.12 -12.02
C SER A 293 3.15 16.02 -12.01
N HIS A 294 4.02 15.92 -13.02
CA HIS A 294 5.21 16.76 -13.18
C HIS A 294 4.85 18.25 -13.34
N SER A 295 3.68 18.56 -13.91
CA SER A 295 3.21 19.92 -14.19
C SER A 295 2.27 20.47 -13.11
N ILE A 296 1.77 19.63 -12.21
CA ILE A 296 0.81 20.03 -11.17
C ILE A 296 1.51 20.06 -9.81
N PRO A 297 1.58 21.21 -9.12
CA PRO A 297 2.19 21.28 -7.80
C PRO A 297 1.49 20.34 -6.80
N LEU A 298 2.26 19.57 -6.01
CA LEU A 298 1.72 18.62 -5.03
C LEU A 298 0.62 19.26 -4.18
N HIS A 299 -0.41 18.51 -3.83
CA HIS A 299 -1.55 18.98 -3.04
C HIS A 299 -1.61 18.19 -1.72
N PRO A 300 -2.00 18.78 -0.58
CA PRO A 300 -1.96 18.08 0.71
C PRO A 300 -3.02 16.99 0.88
N ILE A 301 -4.03 16.98 0.02
CA ILE A 301 -5.06 15.94 -0.05
C ILE A 301 -4.77 15.09 -1.29
N ASP A 302 -4.37 13.83 -1.09
CA ASP A 302 -3.91 12.89 -2.13
C ASP A 302 -5.00 12.54 -3.14
N ASP A 303 -6.20 12.29 -2.65
CA ASP A 303 -7.33 11.93 -3.50
C ASP A 303 -7.75 13.08 -4.42
N ALA A 304 -7.83 14.30 -3.87
CA ALA A 304 -8.13 15.50 -4.64
C ALA A 304 -7.01 15.79 -5.65
N TYR A 305 -5.75 15.47 -5.31
CA TYR A 305 -4.63 15.59 -6.24
C TYR A 305 -4.81 14.69 -7.47
N PHE A 306 -5.29 13.44 -7.29
CA PHE A 306 -5.59 12.57 -8.43
C PHE A 306 -6.74 13.13 -9.28
N GLY A 307 -7.75 13.74 -8.65
CA GLY A 307 -8.78 14.50 -9.38
C GLY A 307 -8.21 15.64 -10.24
N LEU A 308 -7.26 16.42 -9.69
CA LEU A 308 -6.57 17.48 -10.43
C LEU A 308 -5.80 16.90 -11.63
N CYS A 309 -5.06 15.79 -11.43
CA CYS A 309 -4.35 15.11 -12.51
C CYS A 309 -5.29 14.59 -13.61
N LEU A 310 -6.42 13.97 -13.23
CA LEU A 310 -7.40 13.49 -14.19
C LEU A 310 -8.01 14.64 -15.00
N ALA A 311 -8.36 15.75 -14.34
CA ALA A 311 -8.89 16.93 -15.01
C ALA A 311 -7.89 17.52 -16.01
N GLU A 312 -6.61 17.65 -15.64
CA GLU A 312 -5.54 18.10 -16.54
C GLU A 312 -5.40 17.16 -17.77
N ALA A 313 -5.50 15.85 -17.54
CA ALA A 313 -5.48 14.84 -18.59
C ALA A 313 -6.79 14.74 -19.40
N ARG A 314 -7.83 15.52 -19.07
CA ARG A 314 -9.19 15.44 -19.64
C ARG A 314 -9.84 14.06 -19.48
N LEU A 315 -9.54 13.41 -18.37
CA LEU A 315 -10.10 12.14 -17.92
C LEU A 315 -11.06 12.37 -16.76
N GLN A 316 -11.96 11.43 -16.49
CA GLN A 316 -12.96 11.56 -15.43
C GLN A 316 -13.04 10.30 -14.57
N PRO A 317 -13.07 10.43 -13.24
CA PRO A 317 -13.35 9.30 -12.37
C PRO A 317 -14.82 8.88 -12.45
N GLU A 318 -15.09 7.60 -12.26
CA GLU A 318 -16.43 7.02 -12.27
C GLU A 318 -16.84 6.48 -10.90
N SER A 319 -18.10 6.65 -10.53
CA SER A 319 -18.65 6.10 -9.29
C SER A 319 -18.90 4.60 -9.41
N HIS A 320 -18.50 3.83 -8.40
CA HIS A 320 -18.86 2.41 -8.27
C HIS A 320 -19.66 2.16 -6.99
N ALA A 321 -20.89 1.63 -7.14
CA ALA A 321 -21.80 1.39 -6.02
C ALA A 321 -21.23 0.43 -4.95
N GLY A 322 -20.30 -0.45 -5.33
CA GLY A 322 -19.61 -1.36 -4.42
C GLY A 322 -18.53 -0.73 -3.52
N VAL A 323 -18.18 0.55 -3.70
CA VAL A 323 -17.19 1.24 -2.85
C VAL A 323 -17.92 2.12 -1.83
N LYS A 324 -17.64 1.95 -0.53
CA LYS A 324 -18.36 2.58 0.59
C LYS A 324 -17.42 3.34 1.53
N LEU A 325 -17.76 4.59 1.88
CA LEU A 325 -16.91 5.48 2.71
C LEU A 325 -16.98 5.27 4.22
N SER A 326 -18.09 4.74 4.72
CA SER A 326 -18.36 4.63 6.16
C SER A 326 -19.39 3.56 6.40
N GLY A 327 -18.93 2.30 6.47
CA GLY A 327 -19.80 1.13 6.64
C GLY A 327 -21.01 1.16 5.69
N LEU A 328 -22.13 0.60 6.14
CA LEU A 328 -23.41 0.72 5.46
C LEU A 328 -24.38 1.50 6.34
N TYR A 329 -25.08 2.47 5.74
CA TYR A 329 -26.09 3.27 6.43
C TYR A 329 -27.32 2.37 6.66
N LEU A 330 -27.33 1.65 7.77
CA LEU A 330 -28.44 0.78 8.13
C LEU A 330 -29.57 1.66 8.70
N SER A 331 -30.67 1.75 7.95
CA SER A 331 -31.87 2.51 8.34
C SER A 331 -32.55 1.99 9.61
N SER A 332 -32.10 0.86 10.15
CA SER A 332 -32.67 0.20 11.33
C SER A 332 -31.64 0.15 12.45
N SER A 333 -31.97 0.73 13.59
CA SER A 333 -31.22 0.61 14.85
C SER A 333 -31.15 -0.83 15.42
N LYS A 334 -31.76 -1.81 14.73
CA LYS A 334 -31.76 -3.23 15.07
C LYS A 334 -30.89 -4.10 14.16
N ALA A 335 -30.36 -3.56 13.07
CA ALA A 335 -29.51 -4.31 12.16
C ALA A 335 -28.06 -4.27 12.67
N ASP A 336 -27.40 -5.42 12.73
CA ASP A 336 -25.98 -5.47 13.07
C ASP A 336 -25.16 -4.81 11.95
N GLY A 337 -24.45 -3.75 12.29
CA GLY A 337 -23.50 -3.08 11.41
C GLY A 337 -22.38 -3.98 10.91
N TYR A 338 -22.21 -5.17 11.49
CA TYR A 338 -21.24 -6.19 11.11
C TYR A 338 -21.88 -7.46 10.52
N ASP A 339 -23.12 -7.40 10.02
CA ASP A 339 -23.68 -8.53 9.27
C ASP A 339 -22.88 -8.74 7.95
N PRO A 340 -22.22 -9.90 7.78
CA PRO A 340 -21.39 -10.18 6.60
C PRO A 340 -22.16 -10.18 5.28
N CYS A 341 -23.48 -10.38 5.28
CA CYS A 341 -24.29 -10.35 4.07
C CYS A 341 -24.31 -8.99 3.40
N PHE A 342 -24.20 -7.93 4.18
CA PHE A 342 -24.12 -6.57 3.66
C PHE A 342 -22.78 -6.27 2.97
N TYR A 343 -21.71 -6.97 3.37
CA TYR A 343 -20.35 -6.74 2.87
C TYR A 343 -19.96 -7.68 1.72
N ARG A 344 -20.60 -8.84 1.61
CA ARG A 344 -20.28 -9.89 0.62
C ARG A 344 -20.19 -9.37 -0.82
N GLY A 345 -21.15 -8.52 -1.23
CA GLY A 345 -21.21 -7.98 -2.59
C GLY A 345 -20.47 -6.65 -2.81
N THR A 346 -19.78 -6.13 -1.78
CA THR A 346 -19.05 -4.86 -1.90
C THR A 346 -17.68 -5.07 -2.53
N LEU A 347 -17.11 -4.02 -3.13
CA LEU A 347 -15.71 -4.01 -3.56
C LEU A 347 -14.81 -3.55 -2.41
N LEU A 348 -15.15 -2.42 -1.77
CA LEU A 348 -14.31 -1.82 -0.75
C LEU A 348 -15.15 -1.08 0.27
N VAL A 349 -14.82 -1.22 1.55
CA VAL A 349 -15.50 -0.53 2.64
C VAL A 349 -14.47 0.05 3.61
N HIS A 350 -14.55 1.37 3.78
CA HIS A 350 -13.84 2.09 4.83
C HIS A 350 -14.79 2.30 6.03
N ARG A 351 -14.39 2.08 7.29
CA ARG A 351 -13.11 1.57 7.82
C ARG A 351 -13.31 0.36 8.72
N PHE A 352 -12.29 -0.50 8.82
CA PHE A 352 -12.24 -1.64 9.71
C PHE A 352 -10.97 -1.61 10.59
N LEU A 353 -11.14 -2.01 11.85
CA LEU A 353 -10.00 -2.33 12.72
C LEU A 353 -9.45 -3.72 12.36
N SER A 354 -8.16 -3.97 12.62
CA SER A 354 -7.46 -5.20 12.24
C SER A 354 -8.22 -6.48 12.63
N ALA A 355 -8.72 -6.58 13.88
CA ALA A 355 -9.47 -7.74 14.34
C ALA A 355 -10.85 -7.91 13.64
N HIS A 356 -11.58 -6.80 13.44
CA HIS A 356 -12.87 -6.84 12.74
C HIS A 356 -12.71 -7.14 11.26
N MET A 357 -11.65 -6.64 10.63
CA MET A 357 -11.29 -6.95 9.24
C MET A 357 -11.03 -8.44 9.07
N TYR A 358 -10.22 -9.02 9.96
CA TYR A 358 -9.91 -10.45 9.95
C TYR A 358 -11.19 -11.29 10.08
N LEU A 359 -12.02 -10.99 11.08
CA LEU A 359 -13.29 -11.69 11.29
C LEU A 359 -14.22 -11.56 10.09
N MET A 360 -14.43 -10.33 9.62
CA MET A 360 -15.34 -10.04 8.52
C MET A 360 -14.91 -10.73 7.22
N TRP A 361 -13.60 -10.72 6.90
CA TRP A 361 -13.07 -11.44 5.74
C TRP A 361 -13.43 -12.92 5.76
N HIS A 362 -13.26 -13.59 6.91
CA HIS A 362 -13.63 -15.00 7.03
C HIS A 362 -15.14 -15.23 7.01
N GLN A 363 -15.93 -14.32 7.57
CA GLN A 363 -17.39 -14.43 7.55
C GLN A 363 -17.97 -14.29 6.15
N ILE A 364 -17.52 -13.32 5.35
CA ILE A 364 -18.05 -13.14 3.97
C ILE A 364 -17.65 -14.29 3.02
N HIS A 365 -16.58 -15.02 3.34
CA HIS A 365 -16.11 -16.20 2.61
C HIS A 365 -16.58 -17.53 3.22
N ASP A 366 -17.39 -17.53 4.28
CA ASP A 366 -17.93 -18.77 4.82
C ASP A 366 -18.91 -19.38 3.80
N PRO A 367 -18.67 -20.60 3.29
CA PRO A 367 -19.58 -21.26 2.35
C PRO A 367 -20.97 -21.51 2.95
N ASN A 368 -21.11 -21.50 4.28
CA ASN A 368 -22.38 -21.66 4.98
C ASN A 368 -23.10 -20.33 5.22
N LEU A 369 -22.51 -19.19 4.85
CA LEU A 369 -23.16 -17.90 4.97
C LEU A 369 -24.40 -17.85 4.07
N LYS A 370 -25.56 -17.81 4.71
CA LYS A 370 -26.87 -17.65 4.05
C LYS A 370 -27.32 -16.21 4.16
N CYS A 371 -27.27 -15.51 3.04
CA CYS A 371 -27.87 -14.20 2.91
C CYS A 371 -29.28 -14.36 2.37
N SER A 372 -30.27 -13.78 3.03
CA SER A 372 -31.57 -13.59 2.39
C SER A 372 -31.35 -12.78 1.12
N SER A 373 -31.93 -13.21 0.00
CA SER A 373 -32.06 -12.36 -1.17
C SER A 373 -32.78 -11.09 -0.71
N SER A 374 -32.08 -9.97 -0.68
CA SER A 374 -32.72 -8.67 -0.60
C SER A 374 -33.46 -8.47 -1.91
N ASP A 375 -34.78 -8.64 -1.86
CA ASP A 375 -35.74 -8.17 -2.88
C ASP A 375 -35.57 -6.67 -3.16
#